data_AF-A0A9Y4K4L8-F1
#
_entry.id   AF-A0A9Y4K4L8-F1
#
_cell.length_a   1.000
_cell.length_b   1.000
_cell.length_c   1.000
_cell.angle_alpha   90.00
_cell.angle_beta   90.00
_cell.angle_gamma   90.00
#
_symmetry.space_group_name_H-M   'P 1'
#
loop_
_entity.id
_entity.type
_entity.pdbx_description
1 polymer ?
#
loop_
_entity_poly.entity_id
_entity_poly.type
_entity_poly.pdbx_seq_one_letter_code
_entity_poly.pdbx_strand_id
1 'polypeptide(L)'
;MPRKTQSKKAGKGMSSSVVATEEMAKDQLMEDIIRLREELDRVREEKSSLRRDQDKIQVRCEISKRELEEKEAKLRNRRRQKEEAKERHRVEIGVYEQKMKHVLLEHHNRTTEQKVEGVASSTLVQNRHWEAELELHKDFQGQQAELRKNKLHGEIFIKDLKLKHQVELMELNNECKHRIREMEVQFEQQMHSLIKAEEERRLVEVDKVDDQMKSRVAALLEKQDRAVQSMEMGHESNQEEAQKEMKRKKEKMAKVQKRHEQLSEAQQENQRLKEVLQEVEHKNHELKKQIQEHDEAVARWKVSRPQVKLMEKELRDLKVEHVLLQQACEEVERERDELQTQQTHAVLDLQQRSGLRQMRLQRKLEEMTQTHQKKEAQLCAALSFCSTDPQARASATSRLEEYDKLLLTCTDRLKALGVPLHDFPFRPAKQILSRMTLNP
;
A
#
# COMPACT_ATOMS: atom_id res chain seq x y z
N MET A 1 -7.02 78.99 -58.05
CA MET A 1 -6.39 79.60 -59.25
C MET A 1 -6.55 78.63 -60.42
N PRO A 2 -7.40 78.94 -61.41
CA PRO A 2 -6.92 78.91 -62.79
C PRO A 2 -7.22 80.21 -63.54
N ARG A 3 -6.39 80.45 -64.56
CA ARG A 3 -6.26 81.68 -65.35
C ARG A 3 -7.44 81.88 -66.30
N LYS A 4 -7.93 83.13 -66.35
CA LYS A 4 -8.81 83.65 -67.41
C LYS A 4 -8.03 83.78 -68.72
N THR A 5 -8.55 83.22 -69.80
CA THR A 5 -8.20 83.60 -71.17
C THR A 5 -9.45 84.16 -71.84
N GLN A 6 -9.41 85.46 -72.12
CA GLN A 6 -10.31 86.15 -73.04
C GLN A 6 -9.87 85.84 -74.47
N SER A 7 -10.81 85.52 -75.36
CA SER A 7 -10.60 85.56 -76.81
C SER A 7 -11.68 86.41 -77.47
N LYS A 8 -11.19 87.32 -78.31
CA LYS A 8 -11.89 88.32 -79.12
C LYS A 8 -12.78 87.66 -80.18
N LYS A 9 -13.94 88.28 -80.45
CA LYS A 9 -14.74 88.01 -81.64
C LYS A 9 -14.56 89.18 -82.62
N ALA A 10 -13.91 88.91 -83.76
CA ALA A 10 -13.92 89.76 -84.94
C ALA A 10 -15.25 89.52 -85.69
N GLY A 11 -15.96 90.59 -86.01
CA GLY A 11 -17.17 90.57 -86.84
C GLY A 11 -16.94 91.41 -88.08
N LYS A 12 -16.68 90.73 -89.20
CA LYS A 12 -16.57 91.24 -90.55
C LYS A 12 -17.92 90.95 -91.23
N GLY A 13 -18.60 92.00 -91.72
CA GLY A 13 -19.76 91.93 -92.62
C GLY A 13 -19.78 93.25 -93.38
N MET A 14 -19.33 93.35 -94.63
CA MET A 14 -19.78 92.69 -95.87
C MET A 14 -21.17 93.18 -96.32
N SER A 15 -21.11 94.25 -97.13
CA SER A 15 -21.86 94.56 -98.34
C SER A 15 -23.35 94.16 -98.47
N SER A 16 -24.16 95.17 -98.76
CA SER A 16 -25.28 95.12 -99.71
C SER A 16 -25.36 96.54 -100.28
N SER A 17 -24.85 96.85 -101.48
CA SER A 17 -25.36 96.49 -102.81
C SER A 17 -26.86 96.71 -102.94
N VAL A 18 -27.27 97.98 -102.93
CA VAL A 18 -28.61 98.38 -103.39
C VAL A 18 -28.53 98.48 -104.91
N VAL A 19 -29.18 97.52 -105.54
CA VAL A 19 -29.41 97.42 -106.98
C VAL A 19 -30.31 98.59 -107.41
N ALA A 20 -29.83 99.37 -108.39
CA ALA A 20 -30.62 100.35 -109.10
C ALA A 20 -31.82 99.68 -109.79
N THR A 21 -33.02 100.21 -109.57
CA THR A 21 -34.26 99.77 -110.21
C THR A 21 -35.03 101.01 -110.66
N GLU A 22 -34.60 101.59 -111.78
CA GLU A 22 -35.49 102.40 -112.62
C GLU A 22 -35.99 101.50 -113.74
N GLU A 23 -37.33 101.39 -113.83
CA GLU A 23 -38.16 100.62 -114.77
C GLU A 23 -38.46 99.15 -114.41
N MET A 24 -39.29 98.93 -113.37
CA MET A 24 -40.06 97.69 -113.13
C MET A 24 -41.56 98.04 -113.00
N ALA A 25 -42.44 97.35 -113.73
CA ALA A 25 -43.89 97.60 -113.77
C ALA A 25 -44.59 97.30 -112.43
N LYS A 26 -45.66 98.05 -112.12
CA LYS A 26 -46.38 98.05 -110.82
C LYS A 26 -46.82 96.67 -110.32
N ASP A 27 -47.17 95.76 -111.23
CA ASP A 27 -47.64 94.40 -110.87
C ASP A 27 -46.49 93.50 -110.39
N GLN A 28 -45.29 93.68 -110.95
CA GLN A 28 -44.07 93.01 -110.51
C GLN A 28 -43.70 93.40 -109.07
N LEU A 29 -43.90 94.68 -108.74
CA LEU A 29 -43.71 95.22 -107.38
C LEU A 29 -44.73 94.66 -106.37
N MET A 30 -45.98 94.41 -106.78
CA MET A 30 -46.99 93.81 -105.89
C MET A 30 -46.68 92.33 -105.59
N GLU A 31 -46.27 91.56 -106.61
CA GLU A 31 -45.81 90.18 -106.40
C GLU A 31 -44.58 90.12 -105.51
N ASP A 32 -43.62 91.05 -105.68
CA ASP A 32 -42.47 91.18 -104.79
C ASP A 32 -42.87 91.49 -103.34
N ILE A 33 -43.86 92.37 -103.13
CA ILE A 33 -44.38 92.67 -101.79
C ILE A 33 -45.04 91.44 -101.16
N ILE A 34 -45.79 90.64 -101.93
CA ILE A 34 -46.41 89.40 -101.43
C ILE A 34 -45.33 88.36 -101.10
N ARG A 35 -44.37 88.14 -101.99
CA ARG A 35 -43.22 87.25 -101.74
C ARG A 35 -42.45 87.64 -100.49
N LEU A 36 -42.12 88.92 -100.33
CA LEU A 36 -41.42 89.43 -99.14
C LEU A 36 -42.23 89.25 -97.85
N ARG A 37 -43.57 89.35 -97.91
CA ARG A 37 -44.44 89.08 -96.74
C ARG A 37 -44.48 87.60 -96.39
N GLU A 38 -44.62 86.72 -97.38
CA GLU A 38 -44.57 85.27 -97.15
C GLU A 38 -43.19 84.81 -96.67
N GLU A 39 -42.10 85.42 -97.16
CA GLU A 39 -40.75 85.20 -96.65
C GLU A 39 -40.60 85.71 -95.21
N LEU A 40 -41.17 86.89 -94.88
CA LEU A 40 -41.18 87.41 -93.52
C LEU A 40 -41.94 86.49 -92.55
N ASP A 41 -43.11 85.98 -92.96
CA ASP A 41 -43.92 85.08 -92.15
C ASP A 41 -43.28 83.70 -92.02
N ARG A 42 -42.66 83.15 -93.08
CA ARG A 42 -41.80 81.96 -93.00
C ARG A 42 -40.66 82.14 -92.01
N VAL A 43 -39.94 83.25 -92.09
CA VAL A 43 -38.85 83.58 -91.16
C VAL A 43 -39.37 83.74 -89.72
N ARG A 44 -40.59 84.25 -89.51
CA ARG A 44 -41.22 84.34 -88.19
C ARG A 44 -41.58 82.96 -87.63
N GLU A 45 -42.11 82.08 -88.46
CA GLU A 45 -42.43 80.70 -88.10
C GLU A 45 -41.15 79.91 -87.78
N GLU A 46 -40.11 80.04 -88.60
CA GLU A 46 -38.79 79.46 -88.37
C GLU A 46 -38.15 79.99 -87.08
N LYS A 47 -38.22 81.30 -86.83
CA LYS A 47 -37.75 81.87 -85.57
C LYS A 47 -38.52 81.31 -84.37
N SER A 48 -39.82 81.09 -84.53
CA SER A 48 -40.67 80.52 -83.48
C SER A 48 -40.41 79.02 -83.27
N SER A 49 -40.10 78.26 -84.33
CA SER A 49 -39.69 76.86 -84.23
C SER A 49 -38.30 76.71 -83.60
N LEU A 50 -37.33 77.52 -84.02
CA LEU A 50 -35.99 77.57 -83.44
C LEU A 50 -36.03 77.94 -81.97
N ARG A 51 -36.89 78.88 -81.55
CA ARG A 51 -37.11 79.19 -80.12
C ARG A 51 -37.63 77.97 -79.36
N ARG A 52 -38.68 77.31 -79.87
CA ARG A 52 -39.21 76.08 -79.26
C ARG A 52 -38.16 74.98 -79.16
N ASP A 53 -37.30 74.84 -80.16
CA ASP A 53 -36.24 73.84 -80.14
C ASP A 53 -35.09 74.21 -79.19
N GLN A 54 -34.75 75.50 -79.08
CA GLN A 54 -33.85 76.01 -78.05
C GLN A 54 -34.38 75.71 -76.64
N ASP A 55 -35.67 75.96 -76.38
CA ASP A 55 -36.30 75.67 -75.09
C ASP A 55 -36.28 74.16 -74.79
N LYS A 56 -36.59 73.30 -75.78
CA LYS A 56 -36.48 71.84 -75.62
C LYS A 56 -35.06 71.40 -75.33
N ILE A 57 -34.07 71.96 -76.03
CA ILE A 57 -32.65 71.65 -75.80
C ILE A 57 -32.26 72.11 -74.39
N GLN A 58 -32.70 73.29 -73.96
CA GLN A 58 -32.43 73.81 -72.63
C GLN A 58 -33.02 72.90 -71.55
N VAL A 59 -34.30 72.53 -71.67
CA VAL A 59 -34.95 71.61 -70.71
C VAL A 59 -34.26 70.25 -70.69
N ARG A 60 -33.91 69.68 -71.85
CA ARG A 60 -33.13 68.43 -71.91
C ARG A 60 -31.77 68.56 -71.24
N CYS A 61 -31.05 69.65 -71.49
CA CYS A 61 -29.78 69.95 -70.84
C CYS A 61 -29.92 70.08 -69.32
N GLU A 62 -30.98 70.73 -68.83
CA GLU A 62 -31.25 70.84 -67.39
C GLU A 62 -31.60 69.49 -66.76
N ILE A 63 -32.41 68.66 -67.43
CA ILE A 63 -32.73 67.30 -66.97
C ILE A 63 -31.46 66.46 -66.89
N SER A 64 -30.65 66.41 -67.96
CA SER A 64 -29.41 65.63 -67.96
C SER A 64 -28.40 66.11 -66.91
N LYS A 65 -28.34 67.42 -66.61
CA LYS A 65 -27.54 67.96 -65.50
C LYS A 65 -28.04 67.44 -64.15
N ARG A 66 -29.35 67.49 -63.88
CA ARG A 66 -29.94 66.97 -62.63
C ARG A 66 -29.72 65.46 -62.49
N GLU A 67 -29.87 64.70 -63.57
CA GLU A 67 -29.61 63.25 -63.58
C GLU A 67 -28.14 62.94 -63.29
N LEU A 68 -27.21 63.70 -63.88
CA LEU A 68 -25.79 63.57 -63.58
C LEU A 68 -25.50 63.87 -62.11
N GLU A 69 -26.01 64.98 -61.58
CA GLU A 69 -25.88 65.36 -60.16
C GLU A 69 -26.46 64.28 -59.22
N GLU A 70 -27.61 63.69 -59.57
CA GLU A 70 -28.23 62.61 -58.81
C GLU A 70 -27.37 61.34 -58.83
N LYS A 71 -26.82 60.95 -59.99
CA LYS A 71 -25.91 59.79 -60.12
C LYS A 71 -24.61 60.01 -59.36
N GLU A 72 -24.04 61.21 -59.43
CA GLU A 72 -22.88 61.59 -58.64
C GLU A 72 -23.17 61.52 -57.13
N ALA A 73 -24.32 62.02 -56.69
CA ALA A 73 -24.75 61.93 -55.29
C ALA A 73 -24.92 60.46 -54.85
N LYS A 74 -25.53 59.60 -55.68
CA LYS A 74 -25.65 58.15 -55.44
C LYS A 74 -24.27 57.48 -55.34
N LEU A 75 -23.31 57.85 -56.20
CA LEU A 75 -21.94 57.35 -56.13
C LEU A 75 -21.22 57.79 -54.85
N ARG A 76 -21.37 59.06 -54.45
CA ARG A 76 -20.83 59.57 -53.17
C ARG A 76 -21.40 58.80 -51.98
N ASN A 77 -22.72 58.55 -51.96
CA ASN A 77 -23.38 57.77 -50.90
C ASN A 77 -22.89 56.32 -50.87
N ARG A 78 -22.80 55.64 -52.02
CA ARG A 78 -22.25 54.27 -52.09
C ARG A 78 -20.81 54.20 -51.62
N ARG A 79 -19.97 55.20 -51.95
CA ARG A 79 -18.60 55.28 -51.44
C ARG A 79 -18.57 55.42 -49.92
N ARG A 80 -19.39 56.31 -49.34
CA ARG A 80 -19.53 56.45 -47.88
C ARG A 80 -19.97 55.16 -47.21
N GLN A 81 -21.00 54.50 -47.72
CA GLN A 81 -21.47 53.20 -47.21
C GLN A 81 -20.36 52.14 -47.24
N LYS A 82 -19.55 52.10 -48.30
CA LYS A 82 -18.41 51.18 -48.38
C LYS A 82 -17.34 51.50 -47.34
N GLU A 83 -17.01 52.77 -47.11
CA GLU A 83 -16.05 53.16 -46.09
C GLU A 83 -16.57 52.91 -44.67
N GLU A 84 -17.84 53.22 -44.40
CA GLU A 84 -18.49 52.89 -43.12
C GLU A 84 -18.50 51.39 -42.85
N ALA A 85 -18.79 50.56 -43.85
CA ALA A 85 -18.75 49.10 -43.72
C ALA A 85 -17.32 48.60 -43.41
N LYS A 86 -16.29 49.14 -44.08
CA LYS A 86 -14.89 48.81 -43.77
C LYS A 86 -14.52 49.22 -42.34
N GLU A 87 -14.97 50.38 -41.89
CA GLU A 87 -14.68 50.85 -40.54
C GLU A 87 -15.37 49.98 -39.47
N ARG A 88 -16.62 49.58 -39.69
CA ARG A 88 -17.30 48.60 -38.84
C ARG A 88 -16.53 47.28 -38.77
N HIS A 89 -16.11 46.75 -39.92
CA HIS A 89 -15.32 45.53 -39.96
C HIS A 89 -13.97 45.67 -39.24
N ARG A 90 -13.29 46.82 -39.34
CA ARG A 90 -12.06 47.08 -38.58
C ARG A 90 -12.30 47.06 -37.06
N VAL A 91 -13.38 47.69 -36.61
CA VAL A 91 -13.77 47.69 -35.20
C VAL A 91 -14.12 46.28 -34.73
N GLU A 92 -14.90 45.52 -35.51
CA GLU A 92 -15.24 44.13 -35.21
C GLU A 92 -14.00 43.25 -35.06
N ILE A 93 -13.06 43.35 -36.01
CA ILE A 93 -11.77 42.65 -35.94
C ILE A 93 -11.03 43.01 -34.65
N GLY A 94 -10.93 44.29 -34.30
CA GLY A 94 -10.29 44.73 -33.05
C GLY A 94 -10.96 44.17 -31.79
N VAL A 95 -12.30 44.09 -31.76
CA VAL A 95 -13.05 43.47 -30.66
C VAL A 95 -12.76 41.96 -30.58
N TYR A 96 -12.75 41.26 -31.71
CA TYR A 96 -12.43 39.83 -31.73
C TYR A 96 -10.98 39.55 -31.32
N GLU A 97 -10.03 40.39 -31.74
CA GLU A 97 -8.63 40.31 -31.30
C GLU A 97 -8.50 40.51 -29.79
N GLN A 98 -9.20 41.49 -29.21
CA GLN A 98 -9.20 41.72 -27.76
C GLN A 98 -9.84 40.54 -27.01
N LYS A 99 -10.97 40.01 -27.49
CA LYS A 99 -11.61 38.81 -26.92
C LYS A 99 -10.68 37.60 -26.96
N MET A 100 -9.98 37.39 -28.08
CA MET A 100 -9.01 36.31 -28.22
C MET A 100 -7.86 36.47 -27.21
N LYS A 101 -7.31 37.68 -27.08
CA LYS A 101 -6.26 37.98 -26.08
C LYS A 101 -6.73 37.69 -24.66
N HIS A 102 -7.95 38.11 -24.32
CA HIS A 102 -8.54 37.85 -23.01
C HIS A 102 -8.69 36.36 -22.73
N VAL A 103 -9.30 35.59 -23.64
CA VAL A 103 -9.48 34.14 -23.48
C VAL A 103 -8.14 33.42 -23.36
N LEU A 104 -7.12 33.81 -24.14
CA LEU A 104 -5.78 33.24 -24.04
C LEU A 104 -5.11 33.53 -22.69
N LEU A 105 -5.25 34.77 -22.18
CA LEU A 105 -4.74 35.15 -20.86
C LEU A 105 -5.47 34.41 -19.74
N GLU A 106 -6.79 34.30 -19.81
CA GLU A 106 -7.58 33.52 -18.84
C GLU A 106 -7.18 32.05 -18.82
N HIS A 107 -7.03 31.42 -19.99
CA HIS A 107 -6.55 30.04 -20.09
C HIS A 107 -5.14 29.89 -19.52
N HIS A 108 -4.25 30.83 -19.82
CA HIS A 108 -2.90 30.82 -19.29
C HIS A 108 -2.90 30.92 -17.76
N ASN A 109 -3.60 31.91 -17.21
CA ASN A 109 -3.72 32.15 -15.78
C ASN A 109 -4.31 30.93 -15.06
N ARG A 110 -5.41 30.38 -15.57
CA ARG A 110 -6.06 29.20 -14.99
C ARG A 110 -5.14 27.98 -15.01
N THR A 111 -4.37 27.80 -16.07
CA THR A 111 -3.36 26.73 -16.16
C THR A 111 -2.24 26.95 -15.15
N THR A 112 -1.78 28.19 -14.97
CA THR A 112 -0.73 28.50 -13.98
C THR A 112 -1.23 28.33 -12.55
N GLU A 113 -2.45 28.75 -12.24
CA GLU A 113 -3.10 28.58 -10.94
C GLU A 113 -3.22 27.09 -10.59
N GLN A 114 -3.75 26.27 -11.51
CA GLN A 114 -3.86 24.82 -11.31
C GLN A 114 -2.50 24.15 -11.10
N LYS A 115 -1.46 24.59 -11.81
CA LYS A 115 -0.09 24.08 -11.60
C LYS A 115 0.45 24.45 -10.22
N VAL A 116 0.25 25.71 -9.80
CA VAL A 116 0.69 26.18 -8.48
C VAL A 116 -0.07 25.47 -7.36
N GLU A 117 -1.39 25.32 -7.49
CA GLU A 117 -2.24 24.58 -6.54
C GLU A 117 -1.84 23.10 -6.47
N GLY A 118 -1.54 22.47 -7.61
CA GLY A 118 -1.05 21.10 -7.67
C GLY A 118 0.29 20.93 -6.94
N VAL A 119 1.25 21.85 -7.18
CA VAL A 119 2.54 21.85 -6.47
C VAL A 119 2.35 22.09 -4.98
N ALA A 120 1.55 23.08 -4.58
CA ALA A 120 1.27 23.39 -3.18
C ALA A 120 0.58 22.23 -2.44
N SER A 121 -0.35 21.55 -3.10
CA SER A 121 -1.02 20.36 -2.54
C SER A 121 -0.04 19.20 -2.39
N SER A 122 0.81 18.98 -3.39
CA SER A 122 1.84 17.93 -3.34
C SER A 122 2.87 18.19 -2.23
N THR A 123 3.34 19.43 -2.08
CA THR A 123 4.30 19.78 -1.01
C THR A 123 3.67 19.70 0.37
N LEU A 124 2.40 20.10 0.52
CA LEU A 124 1.66 19.93 1.77
C LEU A 124 1.53 18.47 2.17
N VAL A 125 1.18 17.58 1.22
CA VAL A 125 1.09 16.14 1.46
C VAL A 125 2.46 15.56 1.83
N GLN A 126 3.51 15.92 1.10
CA GLN A 126 4.87 15.48 1.39
C GLN A 126 5.34 15.92 2.79
N ASN A 127 5.05 17.15 3.19
CA ASN A 127 5.38 17.66 4.53
C ASN A 127 4.63 16.90 5.63
N ARG A 128 3.33 16.61 5.44
CA ARG A 128 2.55 15.80 6.38
C ARG A 128 3.10 14.38 6.52
N HIS A 129 3.52 13.76 5.42
CA HIS A 129 4.18 12.45 5.46
C HIS A 129 5.49 12.51 6.24
N TRP A 130 6.32 13.51 5.97
CA TRP A 130 7.57 13.72 6.70
C TRP A 130 7.35 13.93 8.20
N GLU A 131 6.36 14.73 8.59
CA GLU A 131 5.99 14.95 9.99
C GLU A 131 5.53 13.66 10.68
N ALA A 132 4.68 12.87 10.02
CA ALA A 132 4.20 11.59 10.53
C ALA A 132 5.33 10.55 10.66
N GLU A 133 6.24 10.49 9.67
CA GLU A 133 7.43 9.63 9.75
C GLU A 133 8.32 10.05 10.92
N LEU A 134 8.55 11.35 11.13
CA LEU A 134 9.35 11.85 12.23
C LEU A 134 8.73 11.50 13.60
N GLU A 135 7.41 11.61 13.73
CA GLU A 135 6.67 11.22 14.94
C GLU A 135 6.79 9.71 15.22
N LEU A 136 6.57 8.87 14.20
CA LEU A 136 6.76 7.42 14.29
C LEU A 136 8.19 7.04 14.70
N HIS A 137 9.20 7.73 14.18
CA HIS A 137 10.59 7.50 14.58
C HIS A 137 10.84 7.87 16.05
N LYS A 138 10.26 8.96 16.54
CA LYS A 138 10.35 9.35 17.96
C LYS A 138 9.66 8.32 18.86
N ASP A 139 8.47 7.87 18.48
CA ASP A 139 7.71 6.86 19.21
C ASP A 139 8.46 5.53 19.26
N PHE A 140 9.02 5.08 18.12
CA PHE A 140 9.84 3.88 18.06
C PHE A 140 11.07 3.97 19.00
N GLN A 141 11.77 5.11 18.99
CA GLN A 141 12.90 5.33 19.88
C GLN A 141 12.47 5.36 21.35
N GLY A 142 11.32 5.97 21.65
CA GLY A 142 10.71 5.98 22.99
C GLY A 142 10.40 4.57 23.48
N GLN A 143 9.67 3.79 22.67
CA GLN A 143 9.34 2.39 22.97
C GLN A 143 10.60 1.53 23.14
N GLN A 144 11.63 1.75 22.32
CA GLN A 144 12.90 1.03 22.46
C GLN A 144 13.60 1.38 23.79
N ALA A 145 13.57 2.63 24.22
CA ALA A 145 14.12 3.06 25.50
C ALA A 145 13.34 2.47 26.69
N GLU A 146 12.01 2.45 26.62
CA GLU A 146 11.16 1.80 27.64
C GLU A 146 11.42 0.31 27.73
N LEU A 147 11.56 -0.38 26.59
CA LEU A 147 11.88 -1.81 26.56
C LEU A 147 13.24 -2.09 27.19
N ARG A 148 14.26 -1.25 26.96
CA ARG A 148 15.55 -1.34 27.66
C ARG A 148 15.41 -1.11 29.16
N LYS A 149 14.63 -0.10 29.58
CA LYS A 149 14.36 0.19 31.00
C LYS A 149 13.67 -0.98 31.69
N ASN A 150 12.66 -1.57 31.06
CA ASN A 150 11.90 -2.70 31.61
C ASN A 150 12.78 -3.95 31.75
N LYS A 151 13.68 -4.21 30.78
CA LYS A 151 14.68 -5.28 30.89
C LYS A 151 15.60 -5.07 32.08
N LEU A 152 16.18 -3.88 32.22
CA LEU A 152 17.04 -3.54 33.36
C LEU A 152 16.30 -3.65 34.69
N HIS A 153 15.05 -3.18 34.74
CA HIS A 153 14.22 -3.29 35.94
C HIS A 153 13.94 -4.75 36.31
N GLY A 154 13.64 -5.61 35.33
CA GLY A 154 13.48 -7.05 35.54
C GLY A 154 14.75 -7.72 36.06
N GLU A 155 15.93 -7.36 35.52
CA GLU A 155 17.21 -7.87 36.01
C GLU A 155 17.50 -7.45 37.46
N ILE A 156 17.24 -6.18 37.81
CA ILE A 156 17.39 -5.68 39.18
C ILE A 156 16.43 -6.41 40.12
N PHE A 157 15.17 -6.55 39.74
CA PHE A 157 14.17 -7.26 40.54
C PHE A 157 14.56 -8.71 40.81
N ILE A 158 15.08 -9.42 39.81
CA ILE A 158 15.58 -10.80 39.98
C ILE A 158 16.78 -10.85 40.94
N LYS A 159 17.72 -9.90 40.82
CA LYS A 159 18.88 -9.81 41.72
C LYS A 159 18.44 -9.55 43.17
N ASP A 160 17.52 -8.61 43.37
CA ASP A 160 16.98 -8.28 44.69
C ASP A 160 16.25 -9.47 45.31
N LEU A 161 15.45 -10.20 44.51
CA LEU A 161 14.76 -11.40 44.97
C LEU A 161 15.73 -12.51 45.37
N LYS A 162 16.79 -12.73 44.59
CA LYS A 162 17.86 -13.69 44.93
C LYS A 162 18.58 -13.30 46.22
N LEU A 163 18.87 -12.01 46.40
CA LEU A 163 19.53 -11.52 47.61
C LEU A 163 18.64 -11.73 48.84
N LYS A 164 17.34 -11.40 48.76
CA LYS A 164 16.37 -11.67 49.83
C LYS A 164 16.32 -13.15 50.20
N HIS A 165 16.22 -14.03 49.20
CA HIS A 165 16.21 -15.47 49.44
C HIS A 165 17.51 -15.96 50.12
N GLN A 166 18.66 -15.41 49.72
CA GLN A 166 19.95 -15.75 50.34
C GLN A 166 20.00 -15.31 51.81
N VAL A 167 19.44 -14.14 52.14
CA VAL A 167 19.34 -13.65 53.52
C VAL A 167 18.43 -14.57 54.35
N GLU A 168 17.25 -14.91 53.85
CA GLU A 168 16.32 -15.83 54.54
C GLU A 168 16.94 -17.20 54.80
N LEU A 169 17.67 -17.76 53.82
CA LEU A 169 18.40 -19.03 54.00
C LEU A 169 19.50 -18.92 55.05
N MET A 170 20.20 -17.78 55.11
CA MET A 170 21.23 -17.54 56.12
C MET A 170 20.63 -17.42 57.52
N GLU A 171 19.52 -16.70 57.66
CA GLU A 171 18.77 -16.58 58.91
C GLU A 171 18.30 -17.96 59.40
N LEU A 172 17.64 -18.75 58.55
CA LEU A 172 17.18 -20.09 58.89
C LEU A 172 18.34 -21.03 59.28
N ASN A 173 19.46 -20.96 58.57
CA ASN A 173 20.65 -21.74 58.90
C ASN A 173 21.23 -21.33 60.26
N ASN A 174 21.26 -20.03 60.57
CA ASN A 174 21.71 -19.52 61.86
C ASN A 174 20.77 -19.96 62.99
N GLU A 175 19.46 -19.94 62.78
CA GLU A 175 18.47 -20.48 63.73
C GLU A 175 18.68 -21.97 64.00
N CYS A 176 18.86 -22.78 62.95
CA CYS A 176 19.15 -24.21 63.08
C CYS A 176 20.45 -24.45 63.87
N LYS A 177 21.53 -23.73 63.55
CA LYS A 177 22.80 -23.81 64.30
C LYS A 177 22.65 -23.37 65.74
N HIS A 178 21.77 -22.42 66.04
CA HIS A 178 21.50 -22.01 67.40
C HIS A 178 20.78 -23.11 68.18
N ARG A 179 19.70 -23.66 67.62
CA ARG A 179 18.95 -24.78 68.21
C ARG A 179 19.81 -26.01 68.45
N ILE A 180 20.71 -26.35 67.52
CA ILE A 180 21.66 -27.46 67.71
C ILE A 180 22.55 -27.21 68.91
N ARG A 181 23.16 -26.01 69.01
CA ARG A 181 24.03 -25.65 70.15
C ARG A 181 23.28 -25.63 71.47
N GLU A 182 22.06 -25.11 71.50
CA GLU A 182 21.22 -25.16 72.70
C GLU A 182 20.94 -26.59 73.14
N MET A 183 20.61 -27.48 72.19
CA MET A 183 20.37 -28.90 72.45
C MET A 183 21.64 -29.62 72.93
N GLU A 184 22.80 -29.34 72.33
CA GLU A 184 24.11 -29.85 72.76
C GLU A 184 24.39 -29.47 74.22
N VAL A 185 24.24 -28.19 74.56
CA VAL A 185 24.44 -27.69 75.93
C VAL A 185 23.47 -28.34 76.91
N GLN A 186 22.20 -28.54 76.54
CA GLN A 186 21.23 -29.23 77.38
C GLN A 186 21.62 -30.69 77.62
N PHE A 187 22.06 -31.42 76.58
CA PHE A 187 22.51 -32.80 76.73
C PHE A 187 23.79 -32.91 77.57
N GLU A 188 24.75 -32.00 77.40
CA GLU A 188 25.96 -31.95 78.23
C GLU A 188 25.62 -31.71 79.70
N GLN A 189 24.70 -30.78 79.99
CA GLN A 189 24.22 -30.51 81.34
C GLN A 189 23.52 -31.74 81.95
N GLN A 190 22.64 -32.40 81.18
CA GLN A 190 21.99 -33.63 81.62
C GLN A 190 23.02 -34.73 81.92
N MET A 191 23.99 -34.94 81.03
CA MET A 191 25.04 -35.94 81.21
C MET A 191 25.87 -35.66 82.46
N HIS A 192 26.30 -34.41 82.68
CA HIS A 192 27.03 -34.02 83.88
C HIS A 192 26.20 -34.21 85.16
N SER A 193 24.89 -33.93 85.13
CA SER A 193 24.03 -34.17 86.29
C SER A 193 23.89 -35.65 86.63
N LEU A 194 23.78 -36.52 85.61
CA LEU A 194 23.72 -37.97 85.77
C LEU A 194 25.04 -38.54 86.32
N ILE A 195 26.18 -38.07 85.80
CA ILE A 195 27.51 -38.48 86.29
C ILE A 195 27.66 -38.12 87.76
N LYS A 196 27.34 -36.89 88.16
CA LYS A 196 27.41 -36.46 89.56
C LYS A 196 26.51 -37.30 90.47
N ALA A 197 25.27 -37.57 90.05
CA ALA A 197 24.34 -38.39 90.82
C ALA A 197 24.84 -39.84 91.01
N GLU A 198 25.42 -40.44 89.96
CA GLU A 198 26.02 -41.78 90.06
C GLU A 198 27.32 -41.79 90.90
N GLU A 199 28.14 -40.74 90.83
CA GLU A 199 29.31 -40.58 91.69
C GLU A 199 28.91 -40.47 93.16
N GLU A 200 27.91 -39.65 93.49
CA GLU A 200 27.36 -39.53 94.84
C GLU A 200 26.80 -40.87 95.33
N ARG A 201 26.05 -41.59 94.48
CA ARG A 201 25.53 -42.92 94.80
C ARG A 201 26.67 -43.92 95.09
N ARG A 202 27.71 -43.94 94.26
CA ARG A 202 28.88 -44.80 94.46
C ARG A 202 29.60 -44.46 95.76
N LEU A 203 29.73 -43.17 96.09
CA LEU A 203 30.35 -42.73 97.34
C LEU A 203 29.59 -43.25 98.55
N VAL A 204 28.25 -43.14 98.53
CA VAL A 204 27.38 -43.71 99.57
C VAL A 204 27.48 -45.24 99.64
N GLU A 205 27.57 -45.94 98.51
CA GLU A 205 27.77 -47.40 98.49
C GLU A 205 29.14 -47.80 99.07
N VAL A 206 30.21 -47.06 98.76
CA VAL A 206 31.56 -47.25 99.32
C VAL A 206 31.56 -47.00 100.83
N ASP A 207 30.96 -45.91 101.30
CA ASP A 207 30.85 -45.59 102.72
C ASP A 207 30.12 -46.70 103.48
N LYS A 208 29.01 -47.22 102.93
CA LYS A 208 28.29 -48.37 103.50
C LYS A 208 29.16 -49.63 103.59
N VAL A 209 29.95 -49.93 102.57
CA VAL A 209 30.87 -51.09 102.58
C VAL A 209 31.98 -50.88 103.60
N ASP A 210 32.52 -49.68 103.70
CA ASP A 210 33.56 -49.33 104.66
C ASP A 210 33.04 -49.43 106.10
N ASP A 211 31.83 -48.93 106.38
CA ASP A 211 31.16 -49.07 107.69
C ASP A 211 30.88 -50.55 108.04
N GLN A 212 30.45 -51.35 107.06
CA GLN A 212 30.30 -52.80 107.23
C GLN A 212 31.64 -53.49 107.52
N MET A 213 32.71 -53.07 106.84
CA MET A 213 34.05 -53.62 107.02
C MET A 213 34.63 -53.22 108.38
N LYS A 214 34.53 -51.95 108.78
CA LYS A 214 34.87 -51.46 110.12
C LYS A 214 34.12 -52.21 111.21
N SER A 215 32.82 -52.42 111.05
CA SER A 215 32.00 -53.19 111.99
C SER A 215 32.44 -54.66 112.08
N ARG A 216 32.79 -55.28 110.94
CA ARG A 216 33.36 -56.64 110.91
C ARG A 216 34.72 -56.71 111.59
N VAL A 217 35.59 -55.74 111.36
CA VAL A 217 36.90 -55.64 112.00
C VAL A 217 36.74 -55.48 113.51
N ALA A 218 35.85 -54.59 113.97
CA ALA A 218 35.54 -54.43 115.40
C ALA A 218 35.02 -55.74 116.01
N ALA A 219 34.07 -56.41 115.35
CA ALA A 219 33.55 -57.70 115.82
C ALA A 219 34.62 -58.81 115.83
N LEU A 220 35.56 -58.81 114.88
CA LEU A 220 36.70 -59.72 114.85
C LEU A 220 37.68 -59.41 115.97
N LEU A 221 38.01 -58.15 116.21
CA LEU A 221 38.86 -57.73 117.33
C LEU A 221 38.25 -58.14 118.66
N GLU A 222 36.96 -57.90 118.91
CA GLU A 222 36.32 -58.37 120.14
C GLU A 222 36.32 -59.91 120.26
N LYS A 223 36.17 -60.64 119.14
CA LYS A 223 36.28 -62.11 119.16
C LYS A 223 37.71 -62.55 119.44
N GLN A 224 38.71 -61.86 118.90
CA GLN A 224 40.12 -62.13 119.16
C GLN A 224 40.48 -61.79 120.60
N ASP A 225 40.02 -60.67 121.16
CA ASP A 225 40.21 -60.32 122.58
C ASP A 225 39.55 -61.36 123.49
N ARG A 226 38.31 -61.78 123.16
CA ARG A 226 37.65 -62.90 123.87
C ARG A 226 38.41 -64.20 123.73
N ALA A 227 38.97 -64.49 122.56
CA ALA A 227 39.76 -65.70 122.32
C ALA A 227 41.13 -65.62 123.00
N VAL A 228 41.77 -64.45 123.09
CA VAL A 228 43.02 -64.23 123.83
C VAL A 228 42.74 -64.37 125.32
N GLN A 229 41.68 -63.76 125.87
CA GLN A 229 41.26 -64.00 127.25
C GLN A 229 40.93 -65.48 127.50
N SER A 230 40.32 -66.16 126.53
CA SER A 230 40.02 -67.60 126.63
C SER A 230 41.26 -68.48 126.44
N MET A 231 42.25 -68.07 125.64
CA MET A 231 43.55 -68.74 125.48
C MET A 231 44.44 -68.49 126.70
N GLU A 232 44.41 -67.30 127.29
CA GLU A 232 45.01 -66.99 128.59
C GLU A 232 44.40 -67.85 129.70
N MET A 233 43.08 -68.12 129.64
CA MET A 233 42.38 -69.08 130.52
C MET A 233 42.56 -70.56 130.10
N GLY A 234 43.11 -70.83 128.90
CA GLY A 234 43.15 -72.14 128.24
C GLY A 234 44.56 -72.68 127.99
N HIS A 235 45.61 -71.91 128.28
CA HIS A 235 47.00 -72.37 128.25
C HIS A 235 47.33 -73.38 129.38
N GLU A 236 46.34 -73.74 130.21
CA GLU A 236 46.39 -74.85 131.18
C GLU A 236 45.56 -76.07 130.75
N SER A 237 45.20 -76.25 129.47
CA SER A 237 44.66 -77.55 129.06
C SER A 237 44.71 -77.83 127.55
N ASN A 238 45.55 -78.80 127.23
CA ASN A 238 45.31 -79.83 126.21
C ASN A 238 45.59 -79.49 124.74
N GLN A 239 46.82 -79.80 124.39
CA GLN A 239 47.21 -80.52 123.18
C GLN A 239 46.59 -81.93 123.19
N GLU A 240 45.46 -82.14 122.51
CA GLU A 240 45.02 -83.41 121.90
C GLU A 240 43.57 -83.31 121.39
N GLU A 241 43.33 -82.72 120.20
CA GLU A 241 42.11 -83.00 119.41
C GLU A 241 42.07 -82.27 118.05
N ALA A 242 43.00 -82.54 117.13
CA ALA A 242 42.85 -82.01 115.76
C ALA A 242 43.48 -82.88 114.65
N GLN A 243 43.39 -84.22 114.78
CA GLN A 243 43.78 -85.16 113.72
C GLN A 243 42.63 -86.10 113.27
N LYS A 244 41.39 -85.61 113.20
CA LYS A 244 40.25 -86.40 112.65
C LYS A 244 39.40 -85.74 111.57
N GLU A 245 39.78 -84.58 111.04
CA GLU A 245 38.98 -83.86 110.04
C GLU A 245 39.61 -83.81 108.62
N MET A 246 40.29 -84.87 108.19
CA MET A 246 40.92 -84.93 106.86
C MET A 246 40.44 -86.08 105.94
N LYS A 247 39.27 -86.68 106.20
CA LYS A 247 38.74 -87.78 105.37
C LYS A 247 37.33 -87.61 104.79
N ARG A 248 36.67 -86.45 104.93
CA ARG A 248 35.23 -86.33 104.56
C ARG A 248 34.87 -85.60 103.26
N LYS A 249 35.83 -85.24 102.38
CA LYS A 249 35.50 -84.46 101.17
C LYS A 249 36.15 -84.96 99.88
N LYS A 250 35.85 -86.20 99.46
CA LYS A 250 36.13 -86.67 98.08
C LYS A 250 35.01 -87.46 97.38
N GLU A 251 33.76 -87.36 97.81
CA GLU A 251 32.63 -87.99 97.09
C GLU A 251 31.41 -87.08 96.98
N LYS A 252 31.38 -86.15 96.01
CA LYS A 252 30.15 -85.70 95.29
C LYS A 252 30.48 -85.12 93.90
N MET A 253 31.43 -85.74 93.19
CA MET A 253 31.61 -85.58 91.74
C MET A 253 30.83 -86.69 91.03
N ALA A 254 29.49 -86.65 91.06
CA ALA A 254 28.65 -87.62 90.35
C ALA A 254 27.17 -87.16 90.20
N LYS A 255 26.93 -85.98 89.59
CA LYS A 255 25.57 -85.55 89.15
C LYS A 255 25.62 -84.72 87.86
N VAL A 256 26.22 -85.23 86.79
CA VAL A 256 26.22 -84.57 85.45
C VAL A 256 25.92 -85.56 84.32
N GLN A 257 24.89 -86.41 84.47
CA GLN A 257 24.56 -87.38 83.41
C GLN A 257 23.04 -87.60 83.25
N LYS A 258 22.28 -86.50 83.20
CA LYS A 258 20.85 -86.51 82.89
C LYS A 258 20.36 -85.23 82.18
N ARG A 259 21.16 -84.70 81.25
CA ARG A 259 20.86 -83.46 80.46
C ARG A 259 21.16 -83.59 78.96
N HIS A 260 21.30 -84.80 78.41
CA HIS A 260 21.76 -84.96 77.03
C HIS A 260 20.64 -85.16 75.99
N GLU A 261 19.44 -85.61 76.37
CA GLU A 261 18.34 -85.89 75.42
C GLU A 261 17.49 -84.66 75.05
N GLN A 262 17.40 -83.63 75.90
CA GLN A 262 16.68 -82.38 75.60
C GLN A 262 17.44 -81.43 74.64
N LEU A 263 18.70 -81.76 74.29
CA LEU A 263 19.54 -80.96 73.39
C LEU A 263 19.33 -81.29 71.91
N SER A 264 18.79 -82.48 71.58
CA SER A 264 18.65 -82.93 70.18
C SER A 264 17.37 -82.40 69.50
N GLU A 265 16.23 -82.38 70.21
CA GLU A 265 14.98 -81.75 69.71
C GLU A 265 15.14 -80.23 69.56
N ALA A 266 15.82 -79.58 70.51
CA ALA A 266 16.16 -78.16 70.44
C ALA A 266 17.15 -77.81 69.31
N GLN A 267 17.94 -78.78 68.82
CA GLN A 267 18.85 -78.60 67.68
C GLN A 267 18.12 -78.70 66.33
N GLN A 268 17.17 -79.63 66.17
CA GLN A 268 16.36 -79.72 64.94
C GLN A 268 15.41 -78.53 64.78
N GLU A 269 14.79 -78.07 65.88
CA GLU A 269 13.95 -76.85 65.86
C GLU A 269 14.79 -75.61 65.49
N ASN A 270 16.02 -75.50 66.02
CA ASN A 270 16.95 -74.43 65.66
C ASN A 270 17.38 -74.45 64.18
N GLN A 271 17.48 -75.64 63.56
CA GLN A 271 17.79 -75.75 62.13
C GLN A 271 16.62 -75.30 61.27
N ARG A 272 15.38 -75.71 61.59
CA ARG A 272 14.18 -75.22 60.90
C ARG A 272 13.99 -73.71 61.04
N LEU A 273 14.18 -73.16 62.25
CA LEU A 273 14.08 -71.72 62.48
C LEU A 273 15.16 -70.93 61.72
N LYS A 274 16.37 -71.48 61.56
CA LYS A 274 17.42 -70.85 60.73
C LYS A 274 17.07 -70.85 59.25
N GLU A 275 16.50 -71.93 58.72
CA GLU A 275 16.05 -72.00 57.33
C GLU A 275 14.92 -71.00 57.06
N VAL A 276 13.92 -70.93 57.96
CA VAL A 276 12.83 -69.95 57.86
C VAL A 276 13.35 -68.51 58.00
N LEU A 277 14.30 -68.26 58.91
CA LEU A 277 14.92 -66.95 59.05
C LEU A 277 15.66 -66.53 57.78
N GLN A 278 16.46 -67.41 57.18
CA GLN A 278 17.15 -67.14 55.91
C GLN A 278 16.17 -66.88 54.77
N GLU A 279 15.04 -67.60 54.71
CA GLU A 279 14.02 -67.40 53.69
C GLU A 279 13.28 -66.06 53.85
N VAL A 280 13.01 -65.65 55.09
CA VAL A 280 12.44 -64.33 55.41
C VAL A 280 13.44 -63.22 55.13
N GLU A 281 14.73 -63.39 55.47
CA GLU A 281 15.80 -62.45 55.16
C GLU A 281 15.97 -62.26 53.65
N HIS A 282 15.93 -63.35 52.88
CA HIS A 282 15.99 -63.30 51.42
C HIS A 282 14.77 -62.55 50.84
N LYS A 283 13.55 -62.86 51.29
CA LYS A 283 12.33 -62.14 50.87
C LYS A 283 12.39 -60.66 51.25
N ASN A 284 12.94 -60.32 52.41
CA ASN A 284 13.11 -58.94 52.84
C ASN A 284 14.13 -58.19 51.95
N HIS A 285 15.21 -58.87 51.55
CA HIS A 285 16.20 -58.30 50.63
C HIS A 285 15.60 -58.06 49.23
N GLU A 286 14.82 -59.01 48.71
CA GLU A 286 14.13 -58.89 47.43
C GLU A 286 13.11 -57.74 47.44
N LEU A 287 12.30 -57.62 48.50
CA LEU A 287 11.35 -56.51 48.66
C LEU A 287 12.05 -55.15 48.76
N LYS A 288 13.18 -55.07 49.48
CA LYS A 288 14.00 -53.85 49.54
C LYS A 288 14.53 -53.44 48.17
N LYS A 289 14.99 -54.41 47.38
CA LYS A 289 15.46 -54.17 46.01
C LYS A 289 14.33 -53.65 45.11
N GLN A 290 13.14 -54.24 45.19
CA GLN A 290 11.96 -53.78 44.43
C GLN A 290 11.53 -52.36 44.82
N ILE A 291 11.57 -52.02 46.11
CA ILE A 291 11.28 -50.65 46.56
C ILE A 291 12.32 -49.68 45.98
N GLN A 292 13.60 -50.02 46.04
CA GLN A 292 14.66 -49.18 45.47
C GLN A 292 14.47 -48.97 43.96
N GLU A 293 14.20 -50.03 43.20
CA GLU A 293 13.95 -49.94 41.75
C GLU A 293 12.73 -49.05 41.44
N HIS A 294 11.67 -49.15 42.23
CA HIS A 294 10.49 -48.30 42.12
C HIS A 294 10.82 -46.82 42.44
N ASP A 295 11.56 -46.54 43.51
CA ASP A 295 11.96 -45.19 43.90
C ASP A 295 12.86 -44.54 42.84
N GLU A 296 13.80 -45.30 42.27
CA GLU A 296 14.63 -44.85 41.15
C GLU A 296 13.79 -44.57 39.90
N ALA A 297 12.78 -45.39 39.60
CA ALA A 297 11.86 -45.16 38.49
C ALA A 297 11.01 -43.89 38.69
N VAL A 298 10.53 -43.65 39.91
CA VAL A 298 9.80 -42.43 40.27
C VAL A 298 10.70 -41.20 40.16
N ALA A 299 11.97 -41.29 40.58
CA ALA A 299 12.94 -40.20 40.43
C ALA A 299 13.22 -39.88 38.96
N ARG A 300 13.45 -40.90 38.11
CA ARG A 300 13.60 -40.73 36.66
C ARG A 300 12.38 -40.08 36.03
N TRP A 301 11.18 -40.52 36.39
CA TRP A 301 9.93 -39.92 35.92
C TRP A 301 9.79 -38.46 36.34
N LYS A 302 10.12 -38.11 37.59
CA LYS A 302 10.07 -36.71 38.07
C LYS A 302 11.01 -35.79 37.29
N VAL A 303 12.20 -36.28 36.89
CA VAL A 303 13.16 -35.51 36.09
C VAL A 303 12.71 -35.36 34.64
N SER A 304 12.10 -36.39 34.05
CA SER A 304 11.61 -36.37 32.67
C SER A 304 10.29 -35.58 32.50
N ARG A 305 9.43 -35.55 33.53
CA ARG A 305 8.11 -34.91 33.48
C ARG A 305 8.10 -33.44 33.02
N PRO A 306 9.00 -32.55 33.48
CA PRO A 306 9.07 -31.18 32.98
C PRO A 306 9.41 -31.09 31.49
N GLN A 307 10.29 -31.96 31.00
CA GLN A 307 10.66 -32.02 29.58
C GLN A 307 9.46 -32.45 28.73
N VAL A 308 8.71 -33.46 29.15
CA VAL A 308 7.48 -33.89 28.48
C VAL A 308 6.45 -32.75 28.44
N LYS A 309 6.25 -32.03 29.56
CA LYS A 309 5.33 -30.87 29.60
C LYS A 309 5.77 -29.73 28.68
N LEU A 310 7.07 -29.50 28.54
CA LEU A 310 7.62 -28.52 27.62
C LEU A 310 7.35 -28.92 26.17
N MET A 311 7.66 -30.17 25.79
CA MET A 311 7.38 -30.69 24.44
C MET A 311 5.89 -30.69 24.12
N GLU A 312 5.01 -30.99 25.09
CA GLU A 312 3.57 -30.86 24.91
C GLU A 312 3.12 -29.43 24.66
N LYS A 313 3.77 -28.44 25.29
CA LYS A 313 3.49 -27.02 25.07
C LYS A 313 3.96 -26.61 23.68
N GLU A 314 5.20 -26.94 23.30
CA GLU A 314 5.73 -26.69 21.97
C GLU A 314 4.87 -27.33 20.88
N LEU A 315 4.39 -28.55 21.09
CA LEU A 315 3.47 -29.22 20.16
C LEU A 315 2.13 -28.48 20.04
N ARG A 316 1.59 -27.94 21.14
CA ARG A 316 0.35 -27.14 21.10
C ARG A 316 0.57 -25.82 20.37
N ASP A 317 1.66 -25.12 20.68
CA ASP A 317 2.02 -23.84 20.06
C ASP A 317 2.22 -24.03 18.54
N LEU A 318 2.98 -25.06 18.13
CA LEU A 318 3.22 -25.40 16.72
C LEU A 318 1.94 -25.80 15.98
N LYS A 319 1.00 -26.49 16.65
CA LYS A 319 -0.32 -26.82 16.06
C LYS A 319 -1.14 -25.56 15.77
N VAL A 320 -1.11 -24.58 16.68
CA VAL A 320 -1.81 -23.31 16.48
C VAL A 320 -1.17 -22.54 15.32
N GLU A 321 0.16 -22.44 15.29
CA GLU A 321 0.89 -21.82 14.18
C GLU A 321 0.58 -22.49 12.84
N HIS A 322 0.53 -23.82 12.80
CA HIS A 322 0.19 -24.56 11.58
C HIS A 322 -1.22 -24.22 11.07
N VAL A 323 -2.22 -24.16 11.96
CA VAL A 323 -3.59 -23.80 11.58
C VAL A 323 -3.66 -22.36 11.07
N LEU A 324 -2.98 -21.42 11.72
CA LEU A 324 -2.95 -20.02 11.28
C LEU A 324 -2.25 -19.87 9.92
N LEU A 325 -1.13 -20.55 9.71
CA LEU A 325 -0.42 -20.56 8.42
C LEU A 325 -1.28 -21.19 7.32
N GLN A 326 -2.01 -22.26 7.63
CA GLN A 326 -2.91 -22.89 6.66
C GLN A 326 -4.04 -21.93 6.25
N GLN A 327 -4.66 -21.23 7.21
CA GLN A 327 -5.67 -20.21 6.92
C GLN A 327 -5.11 -19.06 6.07
N ALA A 328 -3.90 -18.58 6.38
CA ALA A 328 -3.25 -17.52 5.59
C ALA A 328 -2.93 -18.00 4.15
N CYS A 329 -2.51 -19.25 3.98
CA CYS A 329 -2.31 -19.84 2.66
C CYS A 329 -3.62 -19.91 1.87
N GLU A 330 -4.70 -20.39 2.49
CA GLU A 330 -6.03 -20.46 1.87
C GLU A 330 -6.54 -19.06 1.45
N GLU A 331 -6.25 -18.02 2.23
CA GLU A 331 -6.57 -16.63 1.87
C GLU A 331 -5.78 -16.13 0.66
N VAL A 332 -4.45 -16.34 0.64
CA VAL A 332 -3.60 -15.94 -0.48
C VAL A 332 -3.95 -16.70 -1.77
N GLU A 333 -4.30 -17.98 -1.67
CA GLU A 333 -4.76 -18.76 -2.82
C GLU A 333 -6.07 -18.22 -3.40
N ARG A 334 -7.01 -17.83 -2.53
CA ARG A 334 -8.27 -17.20 -2.94
C ARG A 334 -8.03 -15.86 -3.65
N GLU A 335 -7.18 -15.00 -3.09
CA GLU A 335 -6.82 -13.72 -3.71
C GLU A 335 -6.16 -13.91 -5.07
N ARG A 336 -5.25 -14.88 -5.20
CA ARG A 336 -4.64 -15.25 -6.47
C ARG A 336 -5.71 -15.66 -7.50
N ASP A 337 -6.63 -16.53 -7.12
CA ASP A 337 -7.65 -17.06 -8.03
C ASP A 337 -8.65 -15.98 -8.45
N GLU A 338 -9.01 -15.08 -7.54
CA GLU A 338 -9.82 -13.89 -7.84
C GLU A 338 -9.10 -12.96 -8.82
N LEU A 339 -7.82 -12.64 -8.59
CA LEU A 339 -7.02 -11.81 -9.48
C LEU A 339 -6.84 -12.45 -10.86
N GLN A 340 -6.62 -13.77 -10.93
CA GLN A 340 -6.50 -14.50 -12.18
C GLN A 340 -7.82 -14.49 -12.97
N THR A 341 -8.95 -14.62 -12.28
CA THR A 341 -10.28 -14.52 -12.89
C THR A 341 -10.53 -13.11 -13.43
N GLN A 342 -10.22 -12.07 -12.64
CA GLN A 342 -10.35 -10.67 -13.06
C GLN A 342 -9.45 -10.34 -14.25
N GLN A 343 -8.20 -10.82 -14.25
CA GLN A 343 -7.28 -10.64 -15.36
C GLN A 343 -7.82 -11.30 -16.64
N THR A 344 -8.33 -12.52 -16.52
CA THR A 344 -8.90 -13.26 -17.66
C THR A 344 -10.11 -12.51 -18.23
N HIS A 345 -11.00 -12.00 -17.37
CA HIS A 345 -12.14 -11.18 -17.78
C HIS A 345 -11.69 -9.89 -18.49
N ALA A 346 -10.73 -9.16 -17.91
CA ALA A 346 -10.22 -7.92 -18.50
C ALA A 346 -9.57 -8.14 -19.87
N VAL A 347 -8.83 -9.25 -20.05
CA VAL A 347 -8.25 -9.63 -21.35
C VAL A 347 -9.34 -9.94 -22.36
N LEU A 348 -10.36 -10.72 -21.98
CA LEU A 348 -11.50 -11.04 -22.86
C LEU A 348 -12.27 -9.77 -23.26
N ASP A 349 -12.54 -8.86 -22.33
CA ASP A 349 -13.19 -7.58 -22.61
C ASP A 349 -12.37 -6.72 -23.57
N LEU A 350 -11.05 -6.65 -23.37
CA LEU A 350 -10.16 -5.92 -24.27
C LEU A 350 -10.16 -6.52 -25.67
N GLN A 351 -10.12 -7.85 -25.79
CA GLN A 351 -10.22 -8.57 -27.06
C GLN A 351 -11.57 -8.34 -27.74
N GLN A 352 -12.68 -8.37 -27.00
CA GLN A 352 -14.01 -8.04 -27.54
C GLN A 352 -14.06 -6.59 -28.04
N ARG A 353 -13.57 -5.63 -27.25
CA ARG A 353 -13.56 -4.20 -27.62
C ARG A 353 -12.64 -3.91 -28.81
N SER A 354 -11.51 -4.58 -28.92
CA SER A 354 -10.61 -4.45 -30.08
C SER A 354 -11.23 -5.10 -31.31
N GLY A 355 -11.83 -6.28 -31.18
CA GLY A 355 -12.56 -6.97 -32.25
C GLY A 355 -13.73 -6.15 -32.79
N LEU A 356 -14.55 -5.56 -31.92
CA LEU A 356 -15.64 -4.66 -32.33
C LEU A 356 -15.11 -3.39 -33.03
N ARG A 357 -14.00 -2.82 -32.57
CA ARG A 357 -13.34 -1.68 -33.23
C ARG A 357 -12.84 -2.06 -34.62
N GLN A 358 -12.17 -3.21 -34.74
CA GLN A 358 -11.68 -3.74 -36.02
C GLN A 358 -12.84 -3.97 -36.99
N MET A 359 -13.91 -4.64 -36.56
CA MET A 359 -15.09 -4.89 -37.40
C MET A 359 -15.75 -3.58 -37.86
N ARG A 360 -15.81 -2.55 -37.01
CA ARG A 360 -16.32 -1.22 -37.38
C ARG A 360 -15.43 -0.53 -38.42
N LEU A 361 -14.11 -0.64 -38.28
CA LEU A 361 -13.16 -0.08 -39.24
C LEU A 361 -13.24 -0.82 -40.58
N GLN A 362 -13.35 -2.15 -40.58
CA GLN A 362 -13.54 -2.95 -41.79
C GLN A 362 -14.82 -2.56 -42.54
N ARG A 363 -15.97 -2.46 -41.84
CA ARG A 363 -17.22 -2.01 -42.46
C ARG A 363 -17.12 -0.60 -43.07
N LYS A 364 -16.50 0.35 -42.36
CA LYS A 364 -16.25 1.69 -42.92
C LYS A 364 -15.35 1.64 -44.16
N LEU A 365 -14.31 0.80 -44.15
CA LEU A 365 -13.41 0.64 -45.28
C LEU A 365 -14.14 0.04 -46.48
N GLU A 366 -14.98 -0.98 -46.27
CA GLU A 366 -15.82 -1.58 -47.29
C GLU A 366 -16.80 -0.57 -47.88
N GLU A 367 -17.51 0.20 -47.05
CA GLU A 367 -18.43 1.25 -47.49
C GLU A 367 -17.70 2.31 -48.35
N MET A 368 -16.56 2.82 -47.86
CA MET A 368 -15.74 3.77 -48.63
C MET A 368 -15.25 3.15 -49.94
N THR A 369 -14.85 1.88 -49.94
CA THR A 369 -14.42 1.15 -51.14
C THR A 369 -15.56 1.01 -52.16
N GLN A 370 -16.76 0.64 -51.71
CA GLN A 370 -17.94 0.56 -52.57
C GLN A 370 -18.32 1.93 -53.15
N THR A 371 -18.28 3.01 -52.35
CA THR A 371 -18.56 4.36 -52.87
C THR A 371 -17.53 4.80 -53.90
N HIS A 372 -16.25 4.47 -53.68
CA HIS A 372 -15.18 4.74 -54.62
C HIS A 372 -15.38 3.98 -55.93
N GLN A 373 -15.59 2.67 -55.88
CA GLN A 373 -15.84 1.82 -57.05
C GLN A 373 -17.06 2.31 -57.85
N LYS A 374 -18.15 2.71 -57.18
CA LYS A 374 -19.33 3.29 -57.86
C LYS A 374 -19.00 4.58 -58.59
N LYS A 375 -18.20 5.46 -57.98
CA LYS A 375 -17.80 6.75 -58.57
C LYS A 375 -16.79 6.59 -59.69
N GLU A 376 -15.85 5.66 -59.56
CA GLU A 376 -14.94 5.26 -60.64
C GLU A 376 -15.72 4.70 -61.84
N ALA A 377 -16.70 3.82 -61.63
CA ALA A 377 -17.56 3.30 -62.69
C ALA A 377 -18.39 4.42 -63.38
N GLN A 378 -18.94 5.37 -62.62
CA GLN A 378 -19.65 6.53 -63.16
C GLN A 378 -18.75 7.47 -63.98
N LEU A 379 -17.50 7.62 -63.56
CA LEU A 379 -16.47 8.37 -64.28
C LEU A 379 -16.09 7.65 -65.57
N CYS A 380 -15.80 6.35 -65.51
CA CYS A 380 -15.49 5.51 -66.67
C CYS A 380 -16.63 5.56 -67.70
N ALA A 381 -17.88 5.40 -67.28
CA ALA A 381 -19.03 5.50 -68.16
C ALA A 381 -19.10 6.89 -68.85
N ALA A 382 -18.96 7.99 -68.10
CA ALA A 382 -18.99 9.34 -68.66
C ALA A 382 -17.85 9.60 -69.65
N LEU A 383 -16.66 9.06 -69.39
CA LEU A 383 -15.50 9.16 -70.28
C LEU A 383 -15.69 8.35 -71.57
N SER A 384 -16.37 7.20 -71.52
CA SER A 384 -16.71 6.41 -72.72
C SER A 384 -17.69 7.11 -73.67
N PHE A 385 -18.59 7.97 -73.16
CA PHE A 385 -19.52 8.78 -73.98
C PHE A 385 -18.91 10.09 -74.50
N CYS A 386 -17.66 10.40 -74.14
CA CYS A 386 -17.04 11.71 -74.31
C CYS A 386 -16.45 12.00 -75.71
N SER A 387 -16.58 11.08 -76.66
CA SER A 387 -15.90 11.14 -77.96
C SER A 387 -16.52 12.14 -78.96
N THR A 388 -17.76 12.61 -78.80
CA THR A 388 -18.45 13.38 -79.86
C THR A 388 -19.27 14.61 -79.42
N ASP A 389 -19.64 14.79 -78.15
CA ASP A 389 -20.53 15.88 -77.68
C ASP A 389 -19.83 16.88 -76.70
N PRO A 390 -19.83 18.21 -76.97
CA PRO A 390 -19.34 19.24 -76.04
C PRO A 390 -20.00 19.22 -74.64
N GLN A 391 -21.29 18.88 -74.55
CA GLN A 391 -22.01 18.80 -73.28
C GLN A 391 -21.59 17.57 -72.46
N ALA A 392 -21.31 16.44 -73.14
CA ALA A 392 -20.73 15.25 -72.53
C ALA A 392 -19.31 15.51 -71.97
N ARG A 393 -18.50 16.33 -72.65
CA ARG A 393 -17.16 16.75 -72.16
C ARG A 393 -17.22 17.58 -70.89
N ALA A 394 -18.11 18.57 -70.83
CA ALA A 394 -18.29 19.39 -69.62
C ALA A 394 -18.79 18.55 -68.43
N SER A 395 -19.67 17.58 -68.69
CA SER A 395 -20.12 16.62 -67.67
C SER A 395 -18.99 15.69 -67.21
N ALA A 396 -18.12 15.24 -68.11
CA ALA A 396 -16.98 14.39 -67.78
C ALA A 396 -15.90 15.12 -66.98
N THR A 397 -15.60 16.39 -67.30
CA THR A 397 -14.68 17.22 -66.52
C THR A 397 -15.21 17.53 -65.13
N SER A 398 -16.51 17.82 -65.00
CA SER A 398 -17.13 18.00 -63.68
C SER A 398 -17.07 16.73 -62.83
N ARG A 399 -17.31 15.55 -63.41
CA ARG A 399 -17.19 14.26 -62.69
C ARG A 399 -15.74 13.90 -62.33
N LEU A 400 -14.77 14.29 -63.16
CA LEU A 400 -13.34 14.17 -62.84
C LEU A 400 -12.97 14.95 -61.58
N GLU A 401 -13.38 16.22 -61.51
CA GLU A 401 -13.12 17.08 -60.35
C GLU A 401 -13.80 16.56 -59.09
N GLU A 402 -15.04 16.06 -59.19
CA GLU A 402 -15.74 15.43 -58.07
C GLU A 402 -15.04 14.16 -57.59
N TYR A 403 -14.55 13.33 -58.51
CA TYR A 403 -13.83 12.11 -58.19
C TYR A 403 -12.49 12.38 -57.49
N ASP A 404 -11.73 13.38 -57.96
CA ASP A 404 -10.46 13.78 -57.32
C ASP A 404 -10.69 14.40 -55.93
N LYS A 405 -11.75 15.20 -55.75
CA LYS A 405 -12.15 15.72 -54.42
C LYS A 405 -12.54 14.59 -53.46
N LEU A 406 -13.28 13.58 -53.95
CA LEU A 406 -13.64 12.41 -53.17
C LEU A 406 -12.40 11.62 -52.76
N LEU A 407 -11.48 11.36 -53.68
CA LEU A 407 -10.20 10.70 -53.43
C LEU A 407 -9.38 11.40 -52.35
N LEU A 408 -9.27 12.73 -52.42
CA LEU A 408 -8.57 13.51 -51.42
C LEU A 408 -9.23 13.35 -50.03
N THR A 409 -10.57 13.45 -49.99
CA THR A 409 -11.35 13.26 -48.76
C THR A 409 -11.18 11.85 -48.17
N CYS A 410 -11.16 10.81 -49.02
CA CYS A 410 -10.88 9.42 -48.61
C CYS A 410 -9.46 9.28 -48.06
N THR A 411 -8.48 9.90 -48.71
CA THR A 411 -7.06 9.89 -48.32
C THR A 411 -6.88 10.53 -46.96
N ASP A 412 -7.48 11.69 -46.72
CA ASP A 412 -7.37 12.42 -45.47
C ASP A 412 -8.09 11.68 -44.33
N ARG A 413 -9.22 11.05 -44.62
CA ARG A 413 -9.92 10.17 -43.65
C ARG A 413 -9.09 8.94 -43.29
N LEU A 414 -8.44 8.29 -44.25
CA LEU A 414 -7.59 7.12 -44.00
C LEU A 414 -6.31 7.50 -43.23
N LYS A 415 -5.71 8.65 -43.53
CA LYS A 415 -4.62 9.23 -42.73
C LYS A 415 -5.05 9.52 -41.29
N ALA A 416 -6.24 10.10 -41.10
CA ALA A 416 -6.77 10.38 -39.76
C ALA A 416 -7.06 9.10 -38.95
N LEU A 417 -7.26 7.97 -39.61
CA LEU A 417 -7.42 6.64 -39.00
C LEU A 417 -6.08 5.91 -38.79
N GLY A 418 -4.95 6.52 -39.15
CA GLY A 418 -3.61 5.94 -38.99
C GLY A 418 -3.29 4.82 -39.99
N VAL A 419 -4.04 4.72 -41.09
CA VAL A 419 -3.81 3.69 -42.12
C VAL A 419 -2.62 4.12 -43.00
N PRO A 420 -1.55 3.30 -43.12
CA PRO A 420 -0.44 3.59 -44.01
C PRO A 420 -0.90 3.69 -45.47
N LEU A 421 -0.47 4.73 -46.18
CA LEU A 421 -0.88 5.00 -47.58
C LEU A 421 -0.18 4.10 -48.61
N HIS A 422 0.75 3.24 -48.16
CA HIS A 422 1.47 2.31 -49.04
C HIS A 422 0.52 1.27 -49.65
N ASP A 423 -0.58 0.96 -48.94
CA ASP A 423 -1.65 0.05 -49.37
C ASP A 423 -2.91 0.81 -49.81
N PHE A 424 -2.78 2.02 -50.34
CA PHE A 424 -3.93 2.83 -50.75
C PHE A 424 -4.61 2.20 -51.99
N PRO A 425 -5.85 1.67 -51.87
CA PRO A 425 -6.45 0.85 -52.91
C PRO A 425 -7.13 1.67 -54.02
N PHE A 426 -7.13 2.99 -53.90
CA PHE A 426 -7.91 3.91 -54.74
C PHE A 426 -7.03 4.60 -55.78
N ARG A 427 -7.45 4.53 -57.05
CA ARG A 427 -6.64 5.01 -58.18
C ARG A 427 -6.92 6.49 -58.47
N PRO A 428 -5.89 7.35 -58.60
CA PRO A 428 -6.08 8.73 -59.03
C PRO A 428 -6.72 8.84 -60.42
N ALA A 429 -7.52 9.90 -60.67
CA ALA A 429 -8.16 10.14 -61.96
C ALA A 429 -7.18 10.07 -63.15
N LYS A 430 -5.96 10.59 -62.95
CA LYS A 430 -4.88 10.57 -63.96
C LYS A 430 -4.54 9.14 -64.40
N GLN A 431 -4.47 8.18 -63.47
CA GLN A 431 -4.16 6.78 -63.81
C GLN A 431 -5.31 6.08 -64.54
N ILE A 432 -6.56 6.44 -64.23
CA ILE A 432 -7.76 5.92 -64.92
C ILE A 432 -7.77 6.42 -66.38
N LEU A 433 -7.52 7.71 -66.57
CA LEU A 433 -7.42 8.34 -67.90
C LEU A 433 -6.31 7.71 -68.75
N SER A 434 -5.11 7.48 -68.18
CA SER A 434 -4.01 6.83 -68.90
C SER A 434 -4.34 5.41 -69.38
N ARG A 435 -5.19 4.69 -68.66
CA ARG A 435 -5.58 3.31 -69.00
C ARG A 435 -6.63 3.28 -70.11
N MET A 436 -7.53 4.26 -70.15
CA MET A 436 -8.51 4.42 -71.23
C MET A 436 -7.88 4.84 -72.55
N THR A 437 -6.73 5.52 -72.52
CA THR A 437 -5.96 5.87 -73.74
C THR A 437 -5.08 4.73 -74.26
N LEU A 438 -4.89 3.65 -73.49
CA LEU A 438 -4.02 2.50 -73.82
C LEU A 438 -4.79 1.26 -74.31
N ASN A 439 -6.12 1.25 -74.25
CA ASN A 439 -6.95 0.26 -74.93
C ASN A 439 -7.65 0.95 -76.11
N PRO A 440 -7.21 0.73 -77.36
CA PRO A 440 -7.94 1.16 -78.55
C PRO A 440 -9.31 0.47 -78.69
#